data_AF-A0A968HLD4-F1
#
_entry.id   AF-A0A968HLD4-F1
#
_cell.length_a   1.000
_cell.length_b   1.000
_cell.length_c   1.000
_cell.angle_alpha   90.00
_cell.angle_beta   90.00
_cell.angle_gamma   90.00
#
_symmetry.space_group_name_H-M   'P 1'
#
loop_
_entity.id
_entity.type
_entity.pdbx_description
1 polymer ?
#
loop_
_entity_poly.entity_id
_entity_poly.type
_entity_poly.pdbx_seq_one_letter_code
_entity_poly.pdbx_strand_id
1 'polypeptide(L)'
;MTPPAIQIQNVSFRWSNDLPVLKNCSLQVPKGEFWMLLGTNGSGKSTLLRLLVGLLQAQSGQIEVAQPMGFVFQNPDHQLVMPTVGADVAFGLVAENLPLVEVHQRVNEA
;
A
#
# COMPACT_ATOMS: atom_id res chain seq x y z
N MET A 1 0.27 22.00 -12.22
CA MET A 1 0.27 20.54 -12.48
C MET A 1 -0.15 19.84 -11.21
N THR A 2 -1.06 18.86 -11.29
CA THR A 2 -1.51 18.10 -10.11
C THR A 2 -0.38 17.19 -9.64
N PRO A 3 -0.08 17.12 -8.33
CA PRO A 3 0.94 16.19 -7.84
C PRO A 3 0.54 14.73 -8.15
N PRO A 4 1.52 13.84 -8.41
CA PRO A 4 1.25 12.43 -8.68
C PRO A 4 0.66 11.72 -7.45
N ALA A 5 -0.01 10.59 -7.67
CA ALA A 5 -0.47 9.75 -6.57
C ALA A 5 0.68 8.97 -5.92
N ILE A 6 1.66 8.53 -6.72
CA ILE A 6 2.87 7.84 -6.24
C ILE A 6 4.09 8.48 -6.90
N GLN A 7 5.10 8.82 -6.09
CA GLN A 7 6.40 9.28 -6.55
C GLN A 7 7.52 8.50 -5.86
N ILE A 8 8.37 7.87 -6.65
CA ILE A 8 9.55 7.12 -6.21
C ILE A 8 10.77 7.74 -6.89
N GLN A 9 11.80 8.07 -6.12
CA GLN A 9 13.02 8.69 -6.64
C GLN A 9 14.26 7.95 -6.13
N ASN A 10 14.96 7.29 -7.06
CA ASN A 10 16.25 6.62 -6.86
C ASN A 10 16.26 5.65 -5.67
N VAL A 11 15.15 4.95 -5.44
CA VAL A 11 14.98 4.06 -4.29
C VAL A 11 15.80 2.79 -4.47
N SER A 12 16.58 2.47 -3.45
CA SER A 12 17.31 1.21 -3.36
C SER A 12 16.95 0.45 -2.09
N PHE A 13 16.89 -0.87 -2.21
CA PHE A 13 16.57 -1.76 -1.10
C PHE A 13 17.22 -3.14 -1.29
N ARG A 14 17.71 -3.70 -0.19
CA ARG A 14 18.16 -5.09 -0.09
C ARG A 14 17.72 -5.68 1.25
N TRP A 15 17.43 -6.97 1.27
CA TRP A 15 17.28 -7.72 2.51
C TRP A 15 18.66 -7.97 3.14
N SER A 16 18.71 -8.25 4.44
CA SER A 16 19.97 -8.47 5.16
C SER A 16 20.77 -9.61 4.53
N ASN A 17 22.01 -9.32 4.11
CA ASN A 17 22.95 -10.23 3.43
C ASN A 17 22.56 -10.72 2.03
N ASP A 18 21.51 -10.14 1.41
CA ASP A 18 21.10 -10.47 0.05
C ASP A 18 21.63 -9.47 -0.99
N LEU A 19 21.58 -9.91 -2.26
CA LEU A 19 21.74 -9.03 -3.41
C LEU A 19 20.65 -7.93 -3.39
N PRO A 20 20.94 -6.72 -3.92
CA PRO A 20 19.95 -5.66 -3.94
C PRO A 20 18.73 -6.04 -4.78
N VAL A 21 17.55 -5.94 -4.17
CA VAL A 21 16.24 -6.25 -4.78
C VAL A 21 15.77 -5.09 -5.65
N LEU A 22 15.96 -3.85 -5.17
CA LEU A 22 15.73 -2.63 -5.93
C LEU A 22 17.03 -1.83 -6.00
N LYS A 23 17.35 -1.32 -7.19
CA LYS A 23 18.57 -0.54 -7.47
C LYS A 23 18.17 0.74 -8.19
N ASN A 24 18.28 1.87 -7.51
CA ASN A 24 17.98 3.21 -8.04
C ASN A 24 16.65 3.28 -8.81
N CYS A 25 15.60 2.67 -8.26
CA CYS A 25 14.28 2.62 -8.88
C CYS A 25 13.59 3.98 -8.80
N SER A 26 13.10 4.47 -9.93
CA SER A 26 12.30 5.69 -10.02
C SER A 26 11.02 5.38 -10.81
N LEU A 27 9.89 5.86 -10.29
CA LEU A 27 8.55 5.63 -10.85
C LEU A 27 7.66 6.80 -10.45
N GLN A 28 6.77 7.20 -11.36
CA GLN A 28 5.70 8.15 -11.07
C GLN A 28 4.38 7.55 -11.54
N VAL A 29 3.37 7.56 -10.67
CA VAL A 29 1.99 7.17 -11.02
C VAL A 29 1.10 8.40 -10.86
N PRO A 30 0.51 8.93 -11.94
CA PRO A 30 -0.40 10.06 -11.88
C PRO A 30 -1.68 9.74 -11.10
N LYS A 31 -2.34 10.78 -10.57
CA LYS A 31 -3.60 10.62 -9.84
C LYS A 31 -4.73 10.22 -10.79
N GLY A 32 -5.53 9.23 -10.39
CA GLY A 32 -6.72 8.78 -11.13
C GLY A 32 -6.44 7.77 -12.23
N GLU A 33 -5.21 7.26 -12.33
CA GLU A 33 -4.83 6.26 -13.32
C GLU A 33 -4.80 4.84 -12.74
N PHE A 34 -5.07 3.87 -13.61
CA PHE A 34 -4.99 2.43 -13.29
C PHE A 34 -3.72 1.83 -13.89
N TRP A 35 -2.81 1.38 -13.04
CA TRP A 35 -1.48 0.88 -13.44
C TRP A 35 -1.29 -0.58 -13.03
N MET A 36 -0.54 -1.32 -13.87
CA MET A 36 -0.15 -2.70 -13.59
C MET A 36 1.36 -2.81 -13.46
N LEU A 37 1.83 -3.32 -12.32
CA LEU A 37 3.25 -3.61 -12.10
C LEU A 37 3.58 -5.05 -12.53
N LEU A 38 4.27 -5.18 -13.66
CA LEU A 38 4.68 -6.47 -14.23
C LEU A 38 6.14 -6.81 -13.92
N GLY A 39 6.46 -8.10 -13.94
CA GLY A 39 7.82 -8.60 -13.73
C GLY A 39 7.84 -10.08 -13.32
N THR A 40 8.98 -10.73 -13.47
CA THR A 40 9.16 -12.15 -13.10
C THR A 40 9.10 -12.38 -11.58
N ASN A 41 8.97 -13.63 -11.16
CA ASN A 41 9.08 -13.97 -9.73
C ASN A 41 10.47 -13.57 -9.20
N GLY A 42 10.51 -13.00 -8.00
CA GLY A 42 11.75 -12.47 -7.41
C GLY A 42 12.20 -11.10 -7.94
N SER A 43 11.50 -10.49 -8.90
CA SER A 43 11.88 -9.17 -9.46
C SER A 43 11.68 -7.97 -8.53
N GLY A 44 11.26 -8.20 -7.27
CA GLY A 44 11.07 -7.13 -6.28
C GLY A 44 9.70 -6.45 -6.24
N LYS A 45 8.69 -6.93 -6.99
CA LYS A 45 7.33 -6.33 -7.01
C LYS A 45 6.72 -6.19 -5.62
N SER A 46 6.65 -7.29 -4.86
CA SER A 46 6.08 -7.27 -3.51
C SER A 46 6.91 -6.42 -2.55
N THR A 47 8.23 -6.36 -2.74
CA THR A 47 9.12 -5.47 -1.99
C THR A 47 8.82 -4.01 -2.28
N LEU A 48 8.64 -3.63 -3.55
CA LEU A 48 8.26 -2.29 -3.96
C LEU A 48 6.92 -1.88 -3.33
N LEU A 49 5.90 -2.73 -3.44
CA LEU A 49 4.59 -2.46 -2.84
C LEU A 49 4.67 -2.28 -1.33
N ARG A 50 5.46 -3.10 -0.61
CA ARG A 50 5.68 -2.95 0.84
C ARG A 50 6.42 -1.66 1.22
N LEU A 51 7.34 -1.19 0.38
CA LEU A 51 8.01 0.10 0.57
C LEU A 51 7.04 1.27 0.40
N LEU A 52 6.14 1.21 -0.59
CA LEU A 52 5.13 2.25 -0.84
C LEU A 52 4.21 2.48 0.35
N VAL A 53 3.84 1.41 1.05
CA VAL A 53 2.92 1.46 2.20
C VAL A 53 3.66 1.61 3.54
N GLY A 54 4.98 1.80 3.51
CA GLY A 54 5.80 1.98 4.73
C GLY A 54 6.02 0.72 5.57
N LEU A 55 5.66 -0.47 5.09
CA LEU A 55 5.94 -1.75 5.78
C LEU A 55 7.43 -2.12 5.73
N LEU A 56 8.18 -1.52 4.80
CA LEU A 56 9.64 -1.60 4.73
C LEU A 56 10.20 -0.18 4.66
N GLN A 57 11.45 -0.01 5.11
CA GLN A 57 12.19 1.23 4.94
C GLN A 57 13.22 1.10 3.82
N ALA A 58 13.23 2.08 2.92
CA ALA A 58 14.23 2.18 1.87
C ALA A 58 15.61 2.46 2.48
N GLN A 59 16.67 1.94 1.86
CA GLN A 59 18.05 2.23 2.29
C GLN A 59 18.54 3.57 1.74
N SER A 60 18.01 3.98 0.60
CA SER A 60 18.26 5.27 -0.03
C SER A 60 17.09 5.64 -0.94
N GLY A 61 17.07 6.90 -1.38
CA GLY A 61 16.01 7.47 -2.22
C GLY A 61 14.83 7.99 -1.40
N GLN A 62 13.78 8.40 -2.10
CA GLN A 62 12.58 8.98 -1.51
C GLN A 62 11.32 8.35 -2.10
N ILE A 63 10.30 8.19 -1.24
CA ILE A 63 8.98 7.68 -1.59
C ILE A 63 7.96 8.66 -1.03
N GLU A 64 7.08 9.15 -1.90
CA GLU A 64 5.93 9.96 -1.54
C GLU A 64 4.68 9.32 -2.13
N VAL A 65 3.64 9.16 -1.32
CA VAL A 65 2.35 8.62 -1.77
C VAL A 65 1.23 9.46 -1.20
N ALA A 66 0.30 9.85 -2.07
CA ALA A 66 -0.87 10.62 -1.71
C ALA A 66 -1.78 9.83 -0.75
N GLN A 67 -2.35 10.53 0.23
CA GLN A 67 -3.30 9.98 1.18
C GLN A 67 -4.75 10.36 0.80
N PRO A 68 -5.76 9.54 1.17
CA PRO A 68 -5.63 8.25 1.86
C PRO A 68 -5.10 7.15 0.93
N MET A 69 -4.41 6.16 1.51
CA MET A 69 -3.88 4.98 0.81
C MET A 69 -4.42 3.70 1.45
N GLY A 70 -4.87 2.75 0.63
CA GLY A 70 -5.21 1.39 1.06
C GLY A 70 -4.21 0.36 0.51
N PHE A 71 -4.05 -0.76 1.22
CA PHE A 71 -3.18 -1.85 0.79
C PHE A 71 -3.78 -3.21 1.13
N VAL A 72 -3.86 -4.07 0.12
CA VAL A 72 -4.31 -5.46 0.24
C VAL A 72 -3.10 -6.37 0.08
N PHE A 73 -2.93 -7.28 1.04
CA PHE A 73 -1.84 -8.24 1.07
C PHE A 73 -2.04 -9.29 -0.01
N GLN A 74 -0.93 -9.93 -0.40
CA GLN A 74 -0.97 -11.04 -1.34
C GLN A 74 -1.83 -12.21 -0.82
N ASN A 75 -1.80 -12.47 0.48
CA ASN A 75 -2.78 -13.34 1.14
C ASN A 75 -3.70 -12.47 2.02
N PRO A 76 -4.92 -12.14 1.54
CA PRO A 76 -5.83 -11.24 2.27
C PRO A 76 -6.31 -11.83 3.59
N ASP A 77 -6.34 -13.17 3.73
CA ASP A 77 -6.74 -13.83 4.98
C ASP A 77 -5.85 -13.44 6.17
N HIS A 78 -4.61 -13.03 5.90
CA HIS A 78 -3.67 -12.56 6.92
C HIS A 78 -3.96 -11.12 7.40
N GLN A 79 -4.92 -10.42 6.80
CA GLN A 79 -5.34 -9.08 7.21
C GLN A 79 -6.63 -9.07 8.03
N LEU A 80 -7.31 -10.22 8.16
CA LEU A 80 -8.53 -10.34 8.96
C LEU A 80 -8.18 -10.33 10.46
N VAL A 81 -8.85 -9.47 11.21
CA VAL A 81 -8.60 -9.25 12.65
C VAL A 81 -9.83 -9.57 13.48
N MET A 82 -11.02 -9.31 12.94
CA MET A 82 -12.28 -9.41 13.66
C MET A 82 -13.04 -10.72 13.39
N PRO A 83 -13.86 -11.19 14.36
CA PRO A 83 -14.55 -12.48 14.25
C PRO A 83 -15.71 -12.51 13.25
N THR A 84 -16.18 -11.35 12.78
CA THR A 84 -17.26 -11.25 11.79
C THR A 84 -16.85 -10.29 10.67
N VAL A 85 -17.36 -10.54 9.46
CA VAL A 85 -17.09 -9.72 8.28
C VAL A 85 -17.45 -8.25 8.54
N GLY A 86 -18.64 -8.00 9.07
CA GLY A 86 -19.08 -6.62 9.35
C GLY A 86 -18.21 -5.91 10.38
N ALA A 87 -17.73 -6.62 11.40
CA ALA A 87 -16.81 -6.05 12.39
C ALA A 87 -15.43 -5.75 11.78
N ASP A 88 -14.93 -6.59 10.87
CA ASP A 88 -13.64 -6.40 10.22
C ASP A 88 -13.65 -5.20 9.27
N VAL A 89 -14.73 -5.04 8.48
CA VAL A 89 -14.93 -3.85 7.64
C VAL A 89 -15.06 -2.59 8.51
N ALA A 90 -15.82 -2.66 9.61
CA ALA A 90 -15.98 -1.53 10.53
C ALA A 90 -14.67 -1.14 11.21
N PHE A 91 -13.77 -2.09 11.46
CA PHE A 91 -12.47 -1.83 12.08
C PHE A 91 -11.63 -0.84 11.28
N GLY A 92 -11.68 -0.88 9.95
CA GLY A 92 -10.99 0.07 9.07
C GLY A 92 -11.51 1.52 9.18
N LEU A 93 -12.75 1.71 9.64
CA LEU A 93 -13.42 3.01 9.74
C LEU A 93 -13.16 3.73 11.09
N VAL A 94 -12.50 3.06 12.05
CA VAL A 94 -12.31 3.58 13.41
C VAL A 94 -11.62 4.96 13.41
N ALA A 95 -10.65 5.16 12.51
CA ALA A 95 -9.90 6.42 12.40
C ALA A 95 -10.77 7.60 11.94
N GLU A 96 -11.93 7.34 11.33
CA GLU A 96 -12.83 8.38 10.83
C GLU A 96 -13.78 8.94 11.91
N ASN A 97 -13.89 8.28 13.08
CA ASN A 97 -14.68 8.72 14.23
C ASN A 97 -16.15 9.07 13.87
N LEU A 98 -16.79 8.22 13.07
CA LEU A 98 -18.14 8.41 12.55
C LEU A 98 -19.22 7.96 13.56
N PRO A 99 -20.46 8.50 13.48
CA PRO A 99 -21.60 7.95 14.20
C PRO A 99 -21.86 6.49 13.83
N LEU A 100 -22.32 5.67 14.79
CA LEU A 100 -22.57 4.24 14.58
C LEU A 100 -23.51 3.94 13.40
N VAL A 101 -24.50 4.80 13.16
CA VAL A 101 -25.42 4.66 12.03
C VAL A 101 -24.69 4.76 10.69
N GLU A 102 -23.73 5.69 10.57
CA GLU A 102 -22.93 5.86 9.35
C GLU A 102 -21.94 4.70 9.18
N VAL A 103 -21.34 4.23 10.27
CA VAL A 103 -20.49 3.02 10.24
C VAL A 103 -21.28 1.83 9.71
N HIS A 104 -22.47 1.57 10.24
CA HIS A 104 -23.33 0.48 9.76
C HIS A 104 -23.72 0.64 8.29
N GLN A 105 -24.00 1.87 7.86
CA GLN A 105 -24.31 2.14 6.46
C GLN A 105 -23.12 1.79 5.55
N ARG A 106 -21.92 2.30 5.85
CA ARG A 106 -20.72 2.03 5.04
C ARG A 106 -20.35 0.55 5.01
N VAL A 107 -20.53 -0.16 6.11
CA VAL A 107 -20.31 -1.62 6.17
C VAL A 107 -21.28 -2.37 5.25
N ASN A 108 -22.53 -1.91 5.13
CA ASN A 108 -23.52 -2.55 4.25
C ASN A 108 -23.33 -2.20 2.77
N GLU A 109 -22.64 -1.10 2.44
CA GLU A 109 -22.34 -0.67 1.08
C GLU A 109 -21.06 -1.29 0.50
N ALA A 110 -20.19 -1.85 1.37
CA ALA A 110 -18.94 -2.50 1.01
C ALA A 110 -19.14 -3.92 0.46
#